data_AF-A0A847VAK0-F1
#
_entry.id   AF-A0A847VAK0-F1
#
_cell.length_a   1.000
_cell.length_b   1.000
_cell.length_c   1.000
_cell.angle_alpha   90.00
_cell.angle_beta   90.00
_cell.angle_gamma   90.00
#
_symmetry.space_group_name_H-M   'P 1'
#
loop_
_entity.id
_entity.type
_entity.pdbx_description
1 polymer ?
#
loop_
_entity_poly.entity_id
_entity_poly.type
_entity_poly.pdbx_seq_one_letter_code
_entity_poly.pdbx_strand_id
1 'polypeptide(L)' 'MRERIRRINLQRQMLTLITSKPGCTIQDLFEAYRETHRAWEIRYHLQWLVRQGVVALRQGPRAIHCYPTGKRLAT' A
#
# COMPACT_ATOMS: atom_id res chain seq x y z
N MET A 1 11.03 13.12 -14.76
CA MET A 1 11.59 13.22 -13.39
C MET A 1 10.49 13.36 -12.31
N ARG A 2 9.58 14.35 -12.40
CA ARG A 2 8.54 14.61 -11.38
C ARG A 2 7.59 13.43 -11.09
N GLU A 3 7.16 12.70 -12.12
CA GLU A 3 6.27 11.54 -11.94
C GLU A 3 6.95 10.36 -11.22
N ARG A 4 8.24 10.12 -11.49
CA ARG A 4 9.01 9.06 -10.82
C ARG A 4 9.13 9.32 -9.32
N ILE A 5 9.33 10.59 -8.93
CA ILE A 5 9.38 11.02 -7.52
C ILE A 5 8.01 10.82 -6.85
N ARG A 6 6.91 11.23 -7.50
CA ARG A 6 5.55 11.02 -6.96
C ARG A 6 5.21 9.54 -6.76
N ARG A 7 5.58 8.67 -7.71
CA ARG A 7 5.36 7.23 -7.64
C ARG A 7 6.11 6.56 -6.47
N ILE A 8 7.39 6.87 -6.30
CA ILE A 8 8.20 6.36 -5.18
C ILE A 8 7.63 6.85 -3.84
N ASN A 9 7.09 8.07 -3.81
CA ASN A 9 6.52 8.64 -2.60
C ASN A 9 5.26 7.88 -2.15
N LEU A 10 4.33 7.59 -3.06
CA LEU A 10 3.10 6.87 -2.71
C LEU A 10 3.38 5.45 -2.18
N GLN A 11 4.32 4.71 -2.77
CA GLN A 11 4.71 3.38 -2.28
C GLN A 11 5.23 3.43 -0.83
N ARG A 12 6.09 4.41 -0.54
CA ARG A 12 6.64 4.61 0.81
C ARG A 12 5.55 5.03 1.79
N GLN A 13 4.67 5.96 1.40
CA GLN A 13 3.55 6.40 2.22
C GLN A 13 2.60 5.23 2.57
N MET A 14 2.21 4.43 1.57
CA MET A 14 1.37 3.25 1.78
C MET A 14 2.04 2.23 2.70
N LEU A 15 3.32 1.95 2.50
CA LEU A 15 4.06 1.03 3.36
C LEU A 15 4.15 1.56 4.81
N THR A 16 4.38 2.86 4.99
CA THR A 16 4.38 3.49 6.31
C THR A 16 3.03 3.31 6.99
N LEU A 17 1.92 3.59 6.31
CA LEU A 17 0.58 3.41 6.88
C LEU A 17 0.31 1.96 7.29
N ILE A 18 0.64 0.99 6.43
CA ILE A 18 0.45 -0.44 6.70
C ILE A 18 1.33 -0.89 7.88
N THR A 19 2.54 -0.33 8.01
CA THR A 19 3.45 -0.65 9.12
C THR A 19 2.95 -0.05 10.44
N SER A 20 2.44 1.19 10.42
CA SER A 20 1.91 1.86 11.61
C SER A 20 0.55 1.31 12.05
N LYS A 21 -0.24 0.74 11.13
CA LYS A 21 -1.55 0.12 11.41
C LYS A 21 -1.64 -1.28 10.75
N PRO A 22 -0.98 -2.31 11.30
CA PRO A 22 -1.06 -3.67 10.77
C PRO A 22 -2.50 -4.18 10.78
N GLY A 23 -2.95 -4.75 9.67
CA GLY A 23 -4.33 -5.23 9.51
C GLY A 23 -5.32 -4.16 9.05
N CYS A 24 -4.85 -2.96 8.66
CA CYS A 24 -5.67 -2.00 7.94
C CYS A 24 -6.28 -2.65 6.68
N THR A 25 -7.48 -2.24 6.32
CA THR A 25 -8.15 -2.82 5.15
C THR A 25 -7.69 -2.15 3.85
N ILE A 26 -7.94 -2.81 2.72
CA ILE A 26 -7.80 -2.15 1.41
C ILE A 26 -8.68 -0.89 1.35
N GLN A 27 -9.88 -0.90 1.94
CA GLN A 27 -10.76 0.27 1.98
C GLN A 27 -10.14 1.43 2.76
N ASP A 28 -9.50 1.15 3.92
CA ASP A 28 -8.77 2.16 4.70
C ASP A 28 -7.68 2.84 3.86
N LEU A 29 -6.97 2.07 3.02
CA LEU A 29 -5.96 2.61 2.10
C LEU A 29 -6.60 3.52 1.05
N PHE A 30 -7.73 3.13 0.46
CA PHE A 30 -8.43 3.99 -0.49
C PHE A 30 -8.89 5.29 0.16
N GLU A 31 -9.48 5.23 1.34
CA GLU A 31 -9.93 6.42 2.08
C GLU A 31 -8.79 7.36 2.43
N ALA A 32 -7.63 6.84 2.81
CA ALA A 32 -6.45 7.64 3.14
C ALA A 32 -5.85 8.41 1.96
N TYR A 33 -6.03 7.94 0.72
CA TYR A 33 -5.34 8.48 -0.45
C TYR A 33 -6.27 8.96 -1.58
N ARG A 34 -7.59 8.76 -1.48
CA ARG A 34 -8.56 9.10 -2.55
C ARG A 34 -8.61 10.58 -2.93
N GLU A 35 -8.22 11.48 -2.02
CA GLU A 35 -8.22 12.93 -2.27
C GLU A 35 -7.05 13.36 -3.17
N THR A 36 -5.94 12.62 -3.12
CA THR A 36 -4.68 12.97 -3.81
C THR A 36 -4.33 12.02 -4.95
N HIS A 37 -4.88 10.80 -4.95
CA HIS A 37 -4.54 9.75 -5.90
C HIS A 37 -5.80 9.08 -6.47
N ARG A 38 -5.72 8.67 -7.73
CA ARG A 38 -6.77 7.87 -8.36
C ARG A 38 -6.78 6.47 -7.80
N ALA A 39 -7.97 5.86 -7.78
CA ALA A 39 -8.16 4.50 -7.29
C ALA A 39 -7.22 3.47 -7.94
N TRP A 40 -6.98 3.59 -9.25
CA TRP A 40 -6.09 2.69 -9.97
C TRP A 40 -4.62 2.85 -9.56
N GLU A 41 -4.18 4.05 -9.16
CA GLU A 41 -2.80 4.29 -8.69
C GLU A 41 -2.57 3.59 -7.36
N ILE A 42 -3.51 3.74 -6.42
CA ILE A 42 -3.47 3.09 -5.11
C ILE A 42 -3.40 1.57 -5.29
N ARG A 43 -4.28 1.01 -6.14
CA ARG A 43 -4.28 -0.43 -6.44
C ARG A 43 -2.98 -0.90 -7.08
N TYR A 44 -2.46 -0.16 -8.06
CA TYR A 44 -1.21 -0.47 -8.75
C TYR A 44 -0.04 -0.53 -7.76
N HIS A 45 0.08 0.48 -6.90
CA HIS A 45 1.17 0.56 -5.93
C HIS A 45 1.04 -0.49 -4.81
N LEU A 46 -0.18 -0.77 -4.33
CA LEU A 46 -0.42 -1.88 -3.40
C LEU A 46 0.01 -3.22 -4.02
N GLN A 47 -0.42 -3.49 -5.25
CA GLN A 47 -0.07 -4.73 -5.95
C GLN A 47 1.45 -4.85 -6.15
N TRP A 48 2.13 -3.73 -6.44
CA TRP A 48 3.58 -3.73 -6.53
C TRP A 48 4.25 -4.08 -5.18
N LEU A 49 3.80 -3.50 -4.06
CA LEU A 49 4.30 -3.83 -2.72
C LEU A 49 4.09 -5.30 -2.36
N VAL A 50 2.95 -5.87 -2.75
CA VAL A 50 2.66 -7.30 -2.59
C VAL A 50 3.59 -8.16 -3.44
N ARG A 51 3.85 -7.77 -4.69
CA ARG A 51 4.79 -8.48 -5.58
C ARG A 51 6.24 -8.43 -5.08
N GLN A 52 6.65 -7.32 -4.45
CA GLN A 52 7.94 -7.23 -3.76
C GLN A 52 7.99 -8.07 -2.47
N GLY A 53 6.85 -8.60 -2.02
CA GLY A 53 6.75 -9.41 -0.82
C GLY A 53 6.94 -8.62 0.47
N VAL A 54 6.85 -7.28 0.44
CA VAL A 54 6.95 -6.41 1.62
C VAL A 54 5.60 -6.20 2.32
N VAL A 55 4.50 -6.45 1.60
CA VAL A 55 3.13 -6.45 2.12
C VAL A 55 2.47 -7.79 1.78
N ALA A 56 1.73 -8.35 2.73
CA ALA A 56 0.86 -9.51 2.53
C ALA A 56 -0.60 -9.09 2.61
N LEU A 57 -1.44 -9.68 1.77
CA LEU A 57 -2.90 -9.53 1.83
C LEU A 57 -3.50 -10.77 2.47
N ARG A 58 -4.45 -10.59 3.39
CA ARG A 58 -5.22 -11.68 3.99
C ARG A 58 -6.70 -11.40 3.86
N GLN A 59 -7.45 -12.38 3.36
CA GLN A 59 -8.90 -12.32 3.30
C GLN A 59 -9.46 -12.50 4.71
N GLY A 60 -10.18 -11.49 5.21
CA GLY A 60 -11.01 -11.57 6.40
C GLY A 60 -12.49 -11.83 6.04
N PRO A 61 -13.38 -11.91 7.05
CA PRO A 61 -14.80 -12.20 6.82
C PRO A 61 -15.53 -11.15 5.97
N ARG A 62 -15.10 -9.88 6.02
CA ARG A 62 -15.78 -8.76 5.35
C ARG A 62 -14.87 -7.86 4.51
N ALA A 63 -13.55 -8.04 4.62
CA ALA A 63 -12.58 -7.17 3.96
C ALA A 63 -11.26 -7.91 3.71
N ILE A 64 -10.43 -7.34 2.84
CA ILE A 64 -9.04 -7.75 2.66
C ILE A 64 -8.16 -6.86 3.53
N HIS A 65 -7.33 -7.48 4.35
CA HIS A 65 -6.44 -6.83 5.31
C HIS A 65 -5.00 -6.84 4.79
N CYS A 66 -4.29 -5.74 5.03
CA CYS A 66 -2.90 -5.53 4.63
C CYS A 66 -1.98 -5.67 5.86
N TYR A 67 -0.90 -6.44 5.70
CA TYR A 67 0.09 -6.66 6.75
C TYR A 67 1.51 -6.44 6.23
N PRO A 68 2.40 -5.78 6.99
CA PRO A 68 3.81 -5.77 6.66
C PRO A 68 4.40 -7.17 6.84
N THR A 69 5.31 -7.61 5.97
CA THR A 69 5.94 -8.94 6.07
C THR A 69 7.28 -8.92 6.82
N GLY A 70 7.76 -7.74 7.20
CA GLY A 70 9.11 -7.54 7.75
C GLY A 70 10.22 -7.49 6.69
N LYS A 71 9.94 -7.82 5.42
CA LYS A 71 10.88 -7.60 4.32
C LYS A 71 11.04 -6.11 4.03
N ARG A 72 12.27 -5.69 3.74
CA ARG A 72 12.58 -4.32 3.33
C ARG A 72 12.42 -4.16 1.84
N LEU A 73 11.97 -2.98 1.41
CA LEU A 73 12.03 -2.58 0.00
C LEU A 73 13.49 -2.52 -0.42
N ALA A 74 13.85 -3.29 -1.45
CA ALA A 74 15.16 -3.18 -2.08
C ALA A 74 15.31 -1.76 -2.63
N THR A 75 16.34 -1.05 -2.16
CA THR A 75 16.69 0.32 -2.56
C THR A 75 17.24 0.38 -3.97
#